data_AF-A0A2V5TED7-F1
#
_entry.id   AF-A0A2V5TED7-F1
#
_cell.length_a   1.000
_cell.length_b   1.000
_cell.length_c   1.000
_cell.angle_alpha   90.00
_cell.angle_beta   90.00
_cell.angle_gamma   90.00
#
_symmetry.space_group_name_H-M   'P 1'
#
loop_
_entity.id
_entity.type
_entity.pdbx_description
1 polymer ?
#
loop_
_entity_poly.entity_id
_entity_poly.type
_entity_poly.pdbx_seq_one_letter_code
_entity_poly.pdbx_strand_id
1 'polypeptide(L)'
;THAALSGVFMQIFNHGITAAALFYYVGLLEQRRGLRGINDFGGLMQRTPLLCGWMSVAMFSSLGLPGLNGFIGEFLIFKGSFATAASFTAVAVIGLLVTAIAFARAMQALFSGPLA
;
A
#
# COMPACT_ATOMS: atom_id res chain seq x y z
N THR A 1 4.38 18.75 17.25
CA THR A 1 3.31 19.17 16.32
C THR A 1 3.82 19.57 14.94
N HIS A 2 4.81 20.46 14.79
CA HIS A 2 5.35 20.82 13.46
C HIS A 2 5.78 19.62 12.60
N ALA A 3 6.52 18.68 13.19
CA ALA A 3 6.90 17.44 12.51
C ALA A 3 5.69 16.63 12.01
N ALA A 4 4.62 16.53 12.81
CA ALA A 4 3.41 15.82 12.40
C ALA A 4 2.73 16.51 11.21
N LEU A 5 2.62 17.84 11.21
CA LEU A 5 2.05 18.60 10.09
C LEU A 5 2.87 18.44 8.81
N SER A 6 4.19 18.54 8.89
CA SER A 6 5.07 18.26 7.74
C SER A 6 4.89 16.82 7.25
N GLY A 7 4.77 15.87 8.18
CA GLY A 7 4.47 14.47 7.88
C GLY A 7 3.14 14.30 7.15
N VAL A 8 2.08 15.00 7.56
CA VAL A 8 0.76 14.97 6.90
C VAL A 8 0.85 15.43 5.45
N PHE A 9 1.47 16.59 5.17
CA PHE A 9 1.58 17.07 3.78
C PHE A 9 2.38 16.10 2.91
N MET A 10 3.48 15.56 3.44
CA MET A 10 4.28 14.55 2.76
C MET A 10 3.49 13.27 2.51
N GLN A 11 2.71 12.82 3.50
CA GLN A 11 1.90 11.61 3.40
C GLN A 11 0.75 11.76 2.41
N ILE A 12 0.07 12.90 2.36
CA ILE A 12 -1.00 13.16 1.37
C ILE A 12 -0.44 13.06 -0.06
N PHE A 13 0.71 13.68 -0.31
CA PHE A 13 1.36 13.62 -1.61
C PHE A 13 1.80 12.18 -1.96
N ASN A 14 2.49 11.51 -1.04
CA ASN A 14 2.96 10.14 -1.24
C ASN A 14 1.82 9.16 -1.45
N HIS A 15 0.76 9.25 -0.65
CA HIS A 15 -0.43 8.43 -0.78
C HIS A 15 -1.10 8.64 -2.15
N GLY A 16 -1.16 9.88 -2.64
CA GLY A 16 -1.67 10.18 -3.98
C GLY A 16 -0.90 9.45 -5.08
N ILE A 17 0.43 9.47 -5.02
CA ILE A 17 1.29 8.74 -5.98
C ILE A 17 1.04 7.23 -5.89
N THR A 18 1.05 6.69 -4.67
CA THR A 18 0.91 5.26 -4.45
C THR A 18 -0.47 4.74 -4.87
N ALA A 19 -1.53 5.47 -4.52
CA ALA A 19 -2.89 5.16 -4.95
C ALA A 19 -3.01 5.21 -6.49
N ALA A 20 -2.48 6.25 -7.13
CA ALA A 20 -2.47 6.35 -8.59
C ALA A 20 -1.75 5.15 -9.25
N ALA A 21 -0.61 4.72 -8.71
CA ALA A 21 0.10 3.54 -9.20
C ALA A 21 -0.71 2.24 -9.04
N LEU A 22 -1.35 2.03 -7.88
CA LEU A 22 -2.18 0.85 -7.65
C LEU A 22 -3.41 0.83 -8.58
N PHE A 23 -4.11 1.95 -8.73
CA PHE A 23 -5.24 2.05 -9.65
C PHE A 23 -4.81 1.88 -11.11
N TYR A 24 -3.61 2.35 -11.48
CA TYR A 24 -3.04 2.09 -12.80
C TYR A 24 -2.84 0.58 -13.05
N TYR A 25 -2.28 -0.17 -12.09
CA TYR A 25 -2.13 -1.62 -12.24
C TYR A 25 -3.47 -2.35 -12.33
N VAL A 26 -4.46 -1.95 -11.53
CA VAL A 26 -5.83 -2.49 -11.64
C VAL A 26 -6.41 -2.20 -13.02
N GLY A 27 -6.25 -0.97 -13.53
CA GLY A 27 -6.70 -0.58 -14.87
C GLY A 27 -6.03 -1.39 -15.98
N LEU A 28 -4.74 -1.70 -15.86
CA LEU A 28 -4.03 -2.58 -16.81
C LEU A 28 -4.58 -4.02 -16.80
N LEU A 29 -4.91 -4.56 -15.63
CA LEU A 29 -5.50 -5.89 -15.51
C LEU A 29 -6.91 -5.91 -16.12
N GLU A 30 -7.71 -4.89 -15.82
CA GLU A 30 -9.05 -4.74 -16.38
C GLU A 30 -9.00 -4.57 -17.90
N GLN A 31 -8.14 -3.72 -18.44
CA GLN A 31 -8.04 -3.53 -19.89
C GLN A 31 -7.75 -4.84 -20.64
N ARG A 32 -7.05 -5.79 -19.99
CA ARG A 32 -6.69 -7.07 -20.59
C ARG A 32 -7.77 -8.15 -20.45
N ARG A 33 -8.55 -8.16 -19.37
CA ARG A 33 -9.54 -9.21 -19.09
C ARG A 33 -11.00 -8.75 -19.11
N GLY A 34 -11.26 -7.46 -19.08
CA GLY A 34 -12.59 -6.88 -18.90
C GLY A 34 -13.20 -7.13 -17.51
N LEU A 35 -12.41 -7.61 -16.54
CA LEU A 35 -12.84 -8.00 -15.21
C LEU A 35 -12.10 -7.20 -14.13
N ARG A 36 -12.69 -7.09 -12.93
CA ARG A 36 -12.16 -6.32 -11.80
C ARG A 36 -12.20 -7.05 -10.46
N GLY A 37 -12.90 -8.18 -10.36
CA GLY A 37 -13.04 -8.92 -9.11
C GLY A 37 -11.71 -9.52 -8.68
N ILE A 38 -11.42 -9.48 -7.39
CA ILE A 38 -10.18 -10.05 -6.84
C ILE A 38 -10.07 -11.57 -7.09
N ASN A 39 -11.21 -12.26 -7.21
CA ASN A 39 -11.29 -13.68 -7.51
C ASN A 39 -11.27 -13.99 -9.02
N ASP A 40 -11.31 -12.97 -9.88
CA ASP A 40 -11.22 -13.13 -11.35
C ASP A 40 -9.77 -13.30 -11.82
N PHE A 41 -8.81 -13.10 -10.91
CA PHE A 41 -7.38 -13.17 -11.17
C PHE A 41 -6.72 -14.16 -10.20
N GLY A 42 -5.66 -14.81 -10.67
CA GLY A 42 -4.88 -15.77 -9.89
C GLY A 42 -3.63 -16.18 -10.66
N GLY A 43 -2.57 -16.56 -9.95
CA GLY A 43 -1.33 -17.04 -10.55
C GLY A 43 -0.59 -16.00 -11.43
N LEU A 44 -0.83 -14.69 -11.26
CA LEU A 44 -0.23 -13.64 -12.11
C LEU A 44 1.30 -13.66 -12.09
N MET A 45 1.92 -14.12 -11.01
CA MET A 45 3.38 -14.23 -10.92
C MET A 45 3.96 -15.17 -11.99
N GLN A 46 3.19 -16.18 -12.43
CA GLN A 46 3.62 -17.15 -13.45
C GLN A 46 3.66 -16.54 -14.86
N ARG A 47 2.82 -15.54 -15.15
CA ARG A 47 2.67 -14.96 -16.50
C ARG A 47 3.26 -13.57 -16.62
N THR A 48 3.15 -12.77 -15.58
CA THR A 48 3.55 -11.36 -15.56
C THR A 48 4.34 -11.02 -14.28
N PRO A 49 5.50 -11.66 -14.03
CA PRO A 49 6.26 -11.48 -12.80
C PRO A 49 6.76 -10.04 -12.60
N LEU A 50 7.13 -9.35 -13.68
CA LEU A 50 7.57 -7.95 -13.62
C LEU A 50 6.43 -7.02 -13.18
N LEU A 51 5.22 -7.23 -13.68
CA LEU A 51 4.03 -6.48 -13.26
C LEU A 51 3.77 -6.70 -11.76
N CYS A 52 3.86 -7.96 -11.30
CA CYS A 52 3.68 -8.30 -9.89
C CYS A 52 4.75 -7.66 -9.02
N GLY A 53 6.02 -7.65 -9.45
CA GLY A 53 7.12 -6.99 -8.76
C GLY A 53 6.87 -5.49 -8.59
N TRP A 54 6.52 -4.79 -9.66
CA TRP A 54 6.25 -3.35 -9.60
C TRP A 54 4.97 -3.01 -8.82
N MET A 55 3.92 -3.82 -8.94
CA MET A 55 2.72 -3.66 -8.11
C MET A 55 3.03 -3.91 -6.62
N SER A 56 3.92 -4.84 -6.31
CA SER A 56 4.39 -5.08 -4.93
C SER A 56 5.10 -3.86 -4.36
N VAL A 57 5.94 -3.17 -5.15
CA VAL A 57 6.58 -1.91 -4.72
C VAL A 57 5.53 -0.87 -4.34
N ALA A 58 4.46 -0.72 -5.12
CA ALA A 58 3.37 0.21 -4.81
C ALA A 58 2.59 -0.22 -3.54
N MET A 59 2.27 -1.51 -3.39
CA MET A 59 1.60 -2.03 -2.19
C MET A 59 2.45 -1.82 -0.93
N PHE A 60 3.75 -2.10 -0.99
CA PHE A 60 4.68 -1.88 0.11
C PHE A 60 4.95 -0.41 0.41
N SER A 61 4.89 0.45 -0.61
CA SER A 61 4.94 1.90 -0.44
C SER A 61 3.75 2.38 0.39
N SER A 62 2.55 1.82 0.14
CA SER A 62 1.35 2.13 0.92
C SER A 62 1.37 1.54 2.33
N LEU A 63 2.19 0.51 2.57
CA LEU A 63 2.40 -0.06 3.91
C LEU A 63 3.36 0.79 4.77
N GLY A 64 4.11 1.71 4.16
CA GLY A 64 5.08 2.53 4.85
C GLY A 64 6.39 1.82 5.18
N LEU A 65 6.87 0.90 4.33
CA LEU A 65 8.16 0.25 4.56
C LEU A 65 9.33 1.26 4.48
N PRO A 66 10.32 1.20 5.40
CA PRO A 66 11.53 2.01 5.30
C PRO A 66 12.23 1.84 3.95
N GLY A 67 12.61 2.96 3.32
CA GLY A 67 13.18 3.00 1.98
C GLY A 67 12.17 3.26 0.86
N LEU A 68 10.87 3.28 1.15
CA LEU A 68 9.81 3.71 0.24
C LEU A 68 9.24 5.06 0.65
N ASN A 69 8.57 5.74 -0.28
CA ASN A 69 8.11 7.12 -0.09
C ASN A 69 7.17 7.30 1.11
N GLY A 70 6.23 6.37 1.35
CA GLY A 70 5.23 6.46 2.42
C GLY A 70 5.80 6.50 3.83
N PHE A 71 6.98 5.91 4.06
CA PHE A 71 7.54 5.78 5.41
C PHE A 71 7.83 7.13 6.08
N ILE A 72 8.41 8.09 5.34
CA ILE A 72 8.86 9.36 5.93
C ILE A 72 7.67 10.17 6.47
N GLY A 73 6.56 10.19 5.72
CA GLY A 73 5.34 10.88 6.13
C GLY A 73 4.75 10.26 7.40
N GLU A 74 4.53 8.95 7.39
CA GLU A 74 4.00 8.21 8.55
C GLU A 74 4.89 8.32 9.78
N PHE A 75 6.21 8.17 9.63
CA PHE A 75 7.14 8.28 10.74
C PHE A 75 7.07 9.65 11.41
N LEU A 76 7.02 10.73 10.63
CA LEU A 76 6.91 12.09 11.16
C LEU A 76 5.56 12.33 11.84
N ILE A 77 4.46 11.79 11.29
CA ILE A 77 3.13 11.82 11.89
C ILE A 77 3.15 11.13 13.26
N PHE A 78 3.63 9.88 13.33
CA PHE A 78 3.68 9.14 14.59
C PHE A 78 4.58 9.82 15.61
N LYS A 79 5.83 10.14 15.23
CA LYS A 79 6.80 10.82 16.09
C LYS A 79 6.22 12.13 16.66
N GLY A 80 5.57 12.92 15.81
CA GLY A 80 5.01 14.21 16.23
C GLY A 80 3.73 14.09 17.06
N SER A 81 2.95 13.02 16.87
CA SER A 81 1.66 12.79 17.55
C SER A 81 1.82 12.10 18.90
N PHE A 82 2.86 11.25 19.06
CA PHE A 82 3.15 10.59 20.34
C PHE A 82 3.36 11.58 21.49
N ALA A 83 3.94 12.75 21.20
CA ALA A 83 4.16 13.80 22.20
C ALA A 83 2.87 14.44 22.73
N THR A 84 1.77 14.39 21.97
CA THR A 84 0.49 15.07 22.31
C THR A 84 -0.65 14.10 22.61
N ALA A 85 -0.65 12.92 22.01
CA ALA A 85 -1.76 11.98 22.03
C ALA A 85 -1.26 10.53 21.98
N ALA A 86 -0.38 10.14 22.92
CA ALA A 86 0.30 8.84 22.92
C ALA A 86 -0.67 7.65 22.81
N SER A 87 -1.75 7.61 23.59
CA SER A 87 -2.72 6.50 23.58
C SER A 87 -3.40 6.36 22.21
N PHE A 88 -3.87 7.47 21.63
CA PHE A 88 -4.49 7.45 20.29
C PHE A 88 -3.47 7.10 19.21
N THR A 89 -2.24 7.59 19.33
CA THR A 89 -1.15 7.30 18.40
C THR A 89 -0.79 5.82 18.43
N ALA A 90 -0.74 5.20 19.62
CA ALA A 90 -0.49 3.77 19.78
C ALA A 90 -1.59 2.91 19.14
N VAL A 91 -2.86 3.30 19.29
CA VAL A 91 -3.98 2.63 18.60
C VAL A 91 -3.87 2.80 17.08
N ALA A 92 -3.49 3.98 16.60
CA ALA A 92 -3.35 4.24 15.16
C ALA A 92 -2.27 3.36 14.49
N VAL A 93 -1.20 2.98 15.21
CA VAL A 93 -0.17 2.05 14.70
C VAL A 93 -0.75 0.68 14.30
N ILE A 94 -1.84 0.24 14.95
CA ILE A 94 -2.53 -1.01 14.58
C ILE A 94 -3.05 -0.94 13.13
N GLY A 95 -3.37 0.26 12.63
CA GLY A 95 -3.75 0.48 11.24
C GLY A 95 -2.71 -0.02 10.24
N LEU A 96 -1.41 0.08 10.58
CA LEU A 96 -0.33 -0.46 9.73
C LEU A 96 -0.43 -1.98 9.59
N LEU A 97 -0.75 -2.68 10.68
CA LEU A 97 -0.94 -4.13 10.66
C LEU A 97 -2.15 -4.53 9.81
N VAL A 98 -3.24 -3.77 9.90
CA VAL A 98 -4.43 -3.99 9.06
C VAL A 98 -4.09 -3.82 7.58
N THR A 99 -3.36 -2.76 7.23
CA THR A 99 -2.86 -2.53 5.87
C THR A 99 -1.96 -3.66 5.39
N ALA A 100 -1.05 -4.16 6.25
CA ALA A 100 -0.17 -5.29 5.93
C ALA A 100 -0.98 -6.54 5.58
N ILE A 101 -1.98 -6.87 6.41
CA ILE A 101 -2.83 -8.05 6.21
C ILE A 101 -3.66 -7.89 4.93
N ALA A 102 -4.23 -6.71 4.68
CA ALA A 102 -5.02 -6.44 3.49
C ALA A 102 -4.20 -6.63 2.21
N PHE A 103 -3.01 -6.03 2.13
CA PHE A 103 -2.15 -6.19 0.95
C PHE A 103 -1.56 -7.59 0.84
N ALA A 104 -1.18 -8.24 1.93
CA ALA A 104 -0.71 -9.63 1.89
C ALA A 104 -1.79 -10.57 1.33
N ARG A 105 -3.05 -10.40 1.76
CA ARG A 105 -4.20 -11.15 1.23
C ARG A 105 -4.42 -10.87 -0.26
N ALA A 106 -4.33 -9.60 -0.67
CA ALA A 106 -4.45 -9.22 -2.07
C ALA A 106 -3.33 -9.83 -2.94
N MET A 107 -2.08 -9.79 -2.47
CA MET A 107 -0.94 -10.42 -3.15
C MET A 107 -1.12 -11.93 -3.24
N GLN A 108 -1.58 -12.59 -2.18
CA GLN A 108 -1.85 -14.03 -2.22
C GLN A 108 -2.91 -14.39 -3.26
N ALA A 109 -4.03 -13.67 -3.28
CA ALA A 109 -5.11 -13.91 -4.25
C ALA A 109 -4.67 -13.65 -5.69
N LEU A 110 -4.00 -12.53 -5.95
CA LEU A 110 -3.63 -12.10 -7.30
C LEU A 110 -2.41 -12.84 -7.85
N PHE A 111 -1.38 -13.06 -7.04
CA PHE A 111 -0.07 -13.53 -7.51
C PHE A 111 0.11 -15.04 -7.47
N SER A 112 -0.52 -15.68 -6.50
CA SER A 112 -0.32 -17.09 -6.19
C SER A 112 -1.49 -17.95 -6.65
N GLY A 113 -1.38 -19.27 -6.46
CA GLY A 113 -2.40 -20.23 -6.85
C GLY A 113 -2.39 -20.58 -8.34
N PRO A 114 -3.41 -21.35 -8.78
CA PRO A 114 -3.60 -21.69 -10.19
C PRO A 114 -3.84 -20.43 -11.03
N LEU A 115 -3.47 -20.51 -12.31
CA LEU A 115 -3.78 -19.45 -13.26
C LEU A 115 -5.30 -19.41 -13.49
N ALA A 116 -5.94 -18.34 -13.01
CA ALA A 116 -7.33 -18.03 -13.34
C ALA A 116 -7.44 -17.45 -14.75
#